data_AF-A0A932Q1V4-F1
#
_entry.id   AF-A0A932Q1V4-F1
#
_cell.length_a   1.000
_cell.length_b   1.000
_cell.length_c   1.000
_cell.angle_alpha   90.00
_cell.angle_beta   90.00
_cell.angle_gamma   90.00
#
_symmetry.space_group_name_H-M   'P 1'
#
loop_
_entity.id
_entity.type
_entity.pdbx_description
1 polymer ?
#
loop_
_entity_poly.entity_id
_entity_poly.type
_entity_poly.pdbx_seq_one_letter_code
_entity_poly.pdbx_strand_id
1 'polypeptide(L)'
;MISESENPFILALDIGSSSVRAIIFDSRARVIPDASAHIPYEFRAMPDGGVESDADALFNNCLHAIDAALARFDRDQKIAAVASACFAMSIVGVDADGNAVTPIYTYADSRGARQVAELREKFDERATHQRVGALFHTSYL
;
A
#
# COMPACT_ATOMS: atom_id res chain seq x y z
N MET A 1 -1.58 -2.80 30.35
CA MET A 1 -0.24 -2.22 30.08
C MET A 1 0.55 -3.20 29.21
N ILE A 2 1.59 -2.78 28.46
CA ILE A 2 2.36 -3.70 27.60
C ILE A 2 2.83 -4.96 28.38
N SER A 3 3.03 -4.83 29.69
CA SER A 3 3.29 -5.93 30.64
C SER A 3 2.26 -7.08 30.70
N GLU A 4 1.03 -6.88 30.23
CA GLU A 4 -0.05 -7.89 30.19
C GLU A 4 -0.19 -8.55 28.81
N SER A 5 0.67 -8.17 27.87
CA SER A 5 0.64 -8.62 26.48
C SER A 5 1.45 -9.90 26.31
N GLU A 6 1.01 -10.76 25.41
CA GLU A 6 1.63 -12.07 25.21
C GLU A 6 2.51 -12.08 23.96
N ASN A 7 3.79 -12.45 24.11
CA ASN A 7 4.68 -12.66 22.96
C ASN A 7 4.17 -13.82 22.07
N PRO A 8 4.48 -13.82 20.75
CA PRO A 8 5.22 -12.78 20.01
C PRO A 8 4.40 -11.54 19.66
N PHE A 9 5.10 -10.43 19.42
CA PHE A 9 4.51 -9.20 18.85
C PHE A 9 4.61 -9.17 17.33
N ILE A 10 3.52 -8.79 16.66
CA ILE A 10 3.41 -8.69 15.20
C ILE A 10 3.09 -7.25 14.81
N LEU A 11 3.86 -6.68 13.90
CA LEU A 11 3.59 -5.37 13.32
C LEU A 11 2.80 -5.54 12.02
N ALA A 12 1.60 -4.96 11.95
CA ALA A 12 0.81 -4.86 10.73
C ALA A 12 0.97 -3.45 10.14
N LEU A 13 1.40 -3.36 8.88
CA LEU A 13 1.50 -2.14 8.10
C LEU A 13 0.47 -2.15 6.97
N ASP A 14 -0.45 -1.20 6.95
CA ASP A 14 -1.48 -1.06 5.91
C ASP A 14 -1.30 0.29 5.20
N ILE A 15 -0.92 0.23 3.93
CA ILE A 15 -0.77 1.39 3.04
C ILE A 15 -2.09 1.56 2.29
N GLY A 16 -3.07 2.21 2.92
CA GLY A 16 -4.40 2.44 2.35
C GLY A 16 -4.45 3.73 1.51
N SER A 17 -5.46 3.88 0.66
CA SER A 17 -5.56 5.00 -0.30
C SER A 17 -5.62 6.41 0.31
N SER A 18 -5.90 6.55 1.61
CA SER A 18 -5.98 7.84 2.31
C SER A 18 -5.08 7.92 3.54
N SER A 19 -4.37 6.84 3.87
CA SER A 19 -3.46 6.83 5.01
C SER A 19 -2.58 5.60 5.06
N VAL A 20 -1.42 5.76 5.71
CA VAL A 20 -0.59 4.63 6.18
C VAL A 20 -0.92 4.36 7.64
N ARG A 21 -1.15 3.09 7.98
CA ARG A 21 -1.44 2.63 9.34
C ARG A 21 -0.42 1.58 9.77
N ALA A 22 0.12 1.74 10.97
CA ALA A 22 0.96 0.74 11.61
C ALA A 22 0.33 0.37 12.96
N ILE A 23 0.11 -0.93 13.22
CA ILE A 23 -0.52 -1.40 14.46
C ILE A 23 0.24 -2.63 14.95
N ILE A 24 0.54 -2.68 16.24
CA ILE A 24 1.20 -3.84 16.86
C ILE A 24 0.17 -4.69 17.59
N PHE A 25 0.23 -6.00 17.34
CA PHE A 25 -0.62 -7.01 17.94
C PHE A 25 0.21 -7.99 18.78
N ASP A 26 -0.40 -8.54 19.83
CA ASP A 26 0.15 -9.66 20.58
C ASP A 26 -0.22 -11.02 19.96
N SER A 27 0.23 -12.12 20.56
CA SER A 27 -0.02 -13.49 20.07
C SER A 27 -1.48 -13.90 20.03
N ARG A 28 -2.36 -13.13 20.69
CA ARG A 28 -3.81 -13.33 20.75
C ARG A 28 -4.55 -12.37 19.83
N ALA A 29 -3.84 -11.71 18.91
CA ALA A 29 -4.36 -10.69 18.00
C ALA A 29 -5.02 -9.51 18.73
N ARG A 30 -4.55 -9.19 19.95
CA ARG A 30 -4.99 -8.00 20.68
C ARG A 30 -4.07 -6.84 20.33
N VAL A 31 -4.66 -5.68 20.02
CA VAL A 31 -3.90 -4.44 19.82
C VAL A 31 -3.20 -4.07 21.12
N ILE A 32 -1.90 -3.80 21.02
CA ILE A 32 -1.13 -3.28 22.15
C ILE A 32 -1.56 -1.82 22.38
N PRO A 33 -1.97 -1.43 23.59
CA PRO A 33 -2.36 -0.05 23.88
C PRO A 33 -1.26 0.95 23.48
N ASP A 34 -1.66 2.05 22.84
CA ASP A 34 -0.78 3.13 22.37
C ASP A 34 0.31 2.70 21.36
N ALA A 35 0.22 1.51 20.78
CA ALA A 35 1.17 0.96 19.81
C ALA A 35 0.59 0.97 18.39
N SER A 36 0.04 2.11 18.00
CA SER A 36 -0.55 2.31 16.68
C SER A 36 -0.29 3.71 16.16
N ALA A 37 -0.13 3.83 14.85
CA ALA A 37 0.03 5.09 14.15
C ALA A 37 -0.89 5.18 12.92
N HIS A 38 -1.26 6.40 12.57
CA HIS A 38 -2.11 6.71 11.43
C HIS A 38 -1.61 8.00 10.76
N ILE A 39 -1.04 7.87 9.56
CA ILE A 39 -0.45 8.97 8.81
C ILE A 39 -1.34 9.25 7.60
N PRO A 40 -2.19 10.31 7.64
CA PRO A 40 -3.07 10.63 6.53
C PRO A 40 -2.27 11.21 5.35
N TYR A 41 -2.73 10.90 4.13
CA TYR A 41 -2.21 11.49 2.90
C TYR A 41 -3.28 11.46 1.81
N GLU A 42 -3.03 12.15 0.69
CA GLU A 42 -3.94 12.21 -0.44
C GLU A 42 -3.22 11.86 -1.74
N PHE A 43 -3.95 11.27 -2.67
CA PHE A 43 -3.50 11.17 -4.06
C PHE A 43 -3.65 12.51 -4.77
N ARG A 44 -2.75 12.78 -5.71
CA ARG A 44 -2.77 13.96 -6.57
C ARG A 44 -3.53 13.65 -7.85
N ALA A 45 -4.68 14.29 -8.03
CA ALA A 45 -5.41 14.27 -9.29
C ALA A 45 -4.80 15.25 -10.29
N MET A 46 -4.68 14.82 -11.55
CA MET A 46 -4.07 15.57 -12.64
C MET A 46 -5.13 15.96 -13.68
N PRO A 47 -5.00 17.12 -14.37
CA PRO A 47 -5.99 17.58 -15.35
C PRO A 47 -6.23 16.64 -16.53
N ASP A 48 -5.27 15.77 -16.84
CA ASP A 48 -5.33 14.77 -17.92
C ASP A 48 -5.97 13.44 -17.48
N GLY A 49 -6.55 13.37 -16.28
CA GLY A 49 -7.17 12.17 -15.73
C GLY A 49 -6.21 11.24 -14.98
N GLY A 50 -4.96 11.68 -14.78
CA GLY A 50 -4.00 10.98 -13.92
C GLY A 50 -4.35 11.05 -12.44
N VAL A 51 -4.06 9.99 -11.69
CA VAL A 51 -4.18 9.98 -10.22
C VAL A 51 -2.95 9.31 -9.63
N GLU A 52 -2.10 10.13 -9.00
CA GLU A 52 -0.73 9.78 -8.66
C GLU A 52 -0.44 9.94 -7.15
N SER A 53 0.58 9.25 -6.66
CA SER A 53 1.20 9.52 -5.35
C SER A 53 2.71 9.66 -5.49
N ASP A 54 3.32 10.49 -4.67
CA ASP A 54 4.78 10.60 -4.59
C ASP A 54 5.34 9.37 -3.85
N ALA A 55 6.19 8.61 -4.52
CA ALA A 55 6.68 7.33 -4.03
C ALA A 55 7.55 7.47 -2.77
N ASP A 56 8.46 8.44 -2.76
CA ASP A 56 9.38 8.68 -1.65
C ASP A 56 8.63 9.26 -0.44
N ALA A 57 7.68 10.15 -0.67
CA ALA A 57 6.82 10.67 0.38
C ALA A 57 5.98 9.56 1.02
N LEU A 58 5.39 8.67 0.22
CA LEU A 58 4.62 7.55 0.75
C LEU A 58 5.50 6.53 1.49
N PHE A 59 6.70 6.26 1.00
CA PHE A 59 7.68 5.43 1.69
C PHE A 59 8.07 6.03 3.05
N ASN A 60 8.34 7.34 3.11
CA ASN A 60 8.62 8.05 4.36
C ASN A 60 7.43 8.00 5.33
N ASN A 61 6.18 8.08 4.84
CA ASN A 61 5.00 7.89 5.67
C ASN A 61 4.94 6.49 6.31
N CYS A 62 5.42 5.46 5.60
CA CYS A 62 5.54 4.11 6.17
C CYS A 62 6.57 4.08 7.31
N LEU A 63 7.73 4.68 7.11
CA LEU A 63 8.76 4.78 8.16
C LEU A 63 8.21 5.51 9.40
N HIS A 64 7.59 6.68 9.19
CA HIS A 64 6.97 7.45 10.27
C HIS A 64 5.88 6.67 11.02
N ALA A 65 5.04 5.92 10.31
CA ALA A 65 4.01 5.09 10.94
C ALA A 65 4.64 4.00 11.82
N ILE A 66 5.68 3.33 11.32
CA ILE A 66 6.40 2.27 12.06
C ILE A 66 7.06 2.84 13.30
N ASP A 67 7.81 3.95 13.16
CA ASP A 67 8.48 4.61 14.27
C ASP A 67 7.50 5.07 15.35
N ALA A 68 6.36 5.64 14.94
CA ALA A 68 5.32 6.08 15.86
C ALA A 68 4.64 4.90 16.58
N ALA A 69 4.39 3.78 15.91
CA ALA A 69 3.82 2.58 16.53
C ALA A 69 4.81 1.93 17.53
N LEU A 70 6.11 2.03 17.27
CA LEU A 70 7.18 1.50 18.12
C LEU A 70 7.64 2.46 19.22
N ALA A 71 7.16 3.71 19.26
CA ALA A 71 7.67 4.76 20.15
C ALA A 71 7.62 4.42 21.65
N ARG A 72 6.78 3.45 22.04
CA ARG A 72 6.62 2.97 23.43
C ARG A 72 7.18 1.58 23.69
N PHE A 73 7.76 0.93 22.68
CA PHE A 73 8.40 -0.37 22.81
C PHE A 73 9.84 -0.20 23.30
N ASP A 74 10.18 -0.93 24.36
CA ASP A 74 11.57 -1.02 24.81
C ASP A 74 12.39 -1.90 23.86
N ARG A 75 13.71 -1.71 23.83
CA ARG A 75 14.62 -2.47 22.95
C ARG A 75 14.58 -3.99 23.15
N ASP A 76 14.17 -4.43 24.33
CA ASP A 76 14.05 -5.85 24.68
C ASP A 76 12.75 -6.47 24.13
N GLN A 77 11.78 -5.65 23.75
CA GLN A 77 10.52 -6.08 23.16
C GLN A 77 10.68 -6.18 21.64
N LYS A 78 10.77 -7.41 21.14
CA LYS A 78 11.06 -7.68 19.73
C LYS A 78 9.77 -7.92 18.95
N ILE A 79 9.68 -7.27 17.79
CA ILE A 79 8.72 -7.63 16.74
C ILE A 79 9.20 -8.92 16.10
N ALA A 80 8.38 -9.97 16.17
CA ALA A 80 8.72 -11.29 15.63
C ALA A 80 8.45 -11.39 14.12
N ALA A 81 7.44 -10.67 13.63
CA ALA A 81 7.13 -10.60 12.21
C ALA A 81 6.46 -9.26 11.84
N VAL A 82 6.60 -8.90 10.57
CA VAL A 82 5.90 -7.79 9.94
C VAL A 82 5.00 -8.34 8.85
N ALA A 83 3.73 -7.93 8.86
CA ALA A 83 2.79 -8.18 7.78
C ALA A 83 2.44 -6.85 7.11
N SER A 84 2.47 -6.79 5.78
CA SER A 84 2.11 -5.59 5.04
C SER A 84 0.96 -5.83 4.07
N ALA A 85 0.12 -4.81 3.92
CA ALA A 85 -0.91 -4.70 2.90
C ALA A 85 -0.83 -3.31 2.25
N CYS A 86 -1.30 -3.19 1.02
CA CYS A 86 -1.36 -1.92 0.32
C CYS A 86 -2.58 -1.84 -0.59
N PHE A 87 -2.96 -0.63 -1.00
CA PHE A 87 -3.97 -0.43 -2.05
C PHE A 87 -3.55 -1.16 -3.33
N ALA A 88 -4.48 -1.95 -3.86
CA ALA A 88 -4.24 -2.76 -5.04
C ALA A 88 -4.23 -1.93 -6.33
N MET A 89 -3.76 -2.58 -7.41
CA MET A 89 -3.79 -2.04 -8.77
C MET A 89 -3.07 -0.70 -8.89
N SER A 90 -1.80 -0.72 -8.51
CA SER A 90 -0.88 0.41 -8.59
C SER A 90 0.44 -0.02 -9.19
N ILE A 91 1.17 0.93 -9.80
CA ILE A 91 2.49 0.67 -10.37
C ILE A 91 3.45 1.80 -10.03
N VAL A 92 4.70 1.44 -9.78
CA VAL A 92 5.82 2.36 -9.62
C VAL A 92 7.00 1.78 -10.37
N GLY A 93 7.65 2.60 -11.20
CA GLY A 93 8.91 2.25 -11.84
C GLY A 93 10.05 2.39 -10.84
N VAL A 94 10.94 1.40 -10.79
CA VAL A 94 12.17 1.45 -9.97
C VAL A 94 13.39 1.21 -10.84
N ASP A 95 14.51 1.87 -10.52
CA ASP A 95 15.79 1.62 -11.16
C ASP A 95 16.52 0.39 -10.57
N ALA A 96 17.74 0.12 -11.04
CA ALA A 96 18.55 -1.00 -10.60
C ALA A 96 19.00 -0.91 -9.13
N ASP A 97 19.02 0.31 -8.57
CA ASP A 97 19.38 0.58 -7.18
C ASP A 97 18.14 0.59 -6.27
N GLY A 98 16.94 0.43 -6.84
CA GLY A 98 15.66 0.39 -6.12
C GLY A 98 15.04 1.77 -5.89
N ASN A 99 15.57 2.84 -6.50
CA ASN A 99 14.99 4.17 -6.37
C ASN A 99 13.76 4.28 -7.28
N ALA A 100 12.73 4.99 -6.80
CA ALA A 100 11.58 5.31 -7.62
C ALA A 100 11.98 6.25 -8.77
N VAL A 101 11.61 5.90 -10.00
CA VAL A 101 11.84 6.73 -11.21
C VAL A 101 10.55 7.25 -11.83
N THR A 102 9.40 6.89 -11.26
CA THR A 102 8.07 7.41 -11.60
C THR A 102 7.31 7.73 -10.31
N PRO A 103 6.23 8.55 -10.36
CA PRO A 103 5.23 8.50 -9.30
C PRO A 103 4.60 7.10 -9.20
N ILE A 104 3.86 6.87 -8.13
CA ILE A 104 2.94 5.74 -8.04
C ILE A 104 1.70 6.11 -8.85
N TYR A 105 1.42 5.37 -9.92
CA TYR A 105 0.14 5.45 -10.61
C TYR A 105 -0.87 4.58 -9.89
N THR A 106 -2.04 5.13 -9.59
CA THR A 106 -3.05 4.47 -8.76
C THR A 106 -4.14 3.84 -9.62
N TYR A 107 -4.98 3.00 -9.00
CA TYR A 107 -6.13 2.37 -9.66
C TYR A 107 -7.16 3.36 -10.21
N ALA A 108 -7.14 4.61 -9.74
CA ALA A 108 -8.03 5.69 -10.17
C ALA A 108 -7.50 6.43 -11.41
N ASP A 109 -6.30 6.11 -11.88
CA ASP A 109 -5.75 6.68 -13.11
C ASP A 109 -6.57 6.23 -14.33
N SER A 110 -6.95 7.20 -15.16
CA SER A 110 -7.78 6.98 -16.35
C SER A 110 -7.05 7.20 -17.67
N ARG A 111 -5.74 7.53 -17.63
CA ARG A 111 -4.96 7.85 -18.84
C ARG A 111 -4.81 6.67 -19.80
N GLY A 112 -4.98 5.43 -19.32
CA GLY A 112 -4.98 4.21 -20.11
C GLY A 112 -6.25 3.96 -20.95
N ALA A 113 -7.22 4.88 -20.97
CA ALA A 113 -8.51 4.65 -21.63
C ALA A 113 -8.41 4.29 -23.12
N ARG A 114 -7.47 4.89 -23.86
CA ARG A 114 -7.23 4.57 -25.28
C ARG A 114 -6.70 3.14 -25.43
N GLN A 115 -5.76 2.72 -24.59
CA GLN A 115 -5.15 1.39 -24.61
C GLN A 115 -6.19 0.32 -24.29
N VAL A 116 -7.11 0.60 -23.36
CA VAL A 116 -8.26 -0.27 -23.08
C VAL A 116 -9.15 -0.46 -24.32
N ALA A 117 -9.40 0.60 -25.10
CA ALA A 117 -10.14 0.47 -26.36
C ALA A 117 -9.38 -0.40 -27.38
N GLU A 118 -8.06 -0.20 -27.53
CA GLU A 118 -7.23 -1.00 -28.41
C GLU A 118 -7.16 -2.48 -28.00
N LEU A 119 -7.19 -2.79 -26.70
CA LEU A 119 -7.25 -4.18 -26.22
C LEU A 119 -8.55 -4.86 -26.63
N ARG A 120 -9.69 -4.14 -26.59
CA ARG A 120 -10.99 -4.66 -27.04
C ARG A 120 -11.05 -4.91 -28.55
N GLU A 121 -10.30 -4.15 -29.34
CA GLU A 121 -10.18 -4.39 -30.78
C GLU A 121 -9.30 -5.61 -31.09
N LYS A 122 -8.29 -5.89 -30.25
CA LYS A 122 -7.29 -6.94 -30.49
C LYS A 122 -7.67 -8.30 -29.89
N PHE A 123 -8.47 -8.32 -28.83
CA PHE A 123 -8.74 -9.53 -28.05
C PHE A 123 -10.23 -9.70 -27.74
N ASP A 124 -10.65 -10.97 -27.68
CA ASP A 124 -11.94 -11.32 -27.08
C ASP A 124 -11.86 -11.10 -25.56
N GLU A 125 -12.53 -10.05 -25.08
CA GLU A 125 -12.55 -9.66 -23.66
C GLU A 125 -13.16 -10.75 -22.78
N ARG A 126 -14.17 -11.50 -23.26
CA ARG A 126 -14.79 -12.58 -22.48
C ARG A 126 -13.82 -13.76 -22.33
N ALA A 127 -13.19 -14.17 -23.43
CA ALA A 127 -12.20 -15.24 -23.38
C ALA A 127 -11.00 -14.85 -22.51
N THR A 128 -10.57 -13.59 -22.59
CA THR A 128 -9.48 -13.06 -21.77
C THR A 128 -9.84 -13.05 -20.29
N HIS A 129 -11.02 -12.55 -19.94
CA HIS A 129 -11.53 -12.55 -18.57
C HIS A 129 -11.61 -13.96 -17.98
N GLN A 130 -12.11 -14.93 -18.75
CA GLN A 130 -12.16 -16.33 -18.30
C GLN A 130 -10.76 -16.91 -18.01
N ARG A 131 -9.73 -16.43 -18.70
CA ARG A 131 -8.36 -16.92 -18.55
C ARG A 131 -7.61 -16.26 -17.39
N VAL A 132 -7.80 -14.95 -17.16
CA VAL A 132 -6.99 -14.18 -16.21
C VAL A 132 -7.77 -13.61 -15.01
N GLY A 133 -9.10 -13.70 -15.02
CA GLY A 133 -9.95 -13.20 -13.94
C GLY A 133 -10.10 -11.67 -13.88
N ALA A 134 -9.61 -10.93 -14.88
CA ALA A 134 -9.74 -9.48 -14.98
C ALA A 134 -10.32 -9.03 -16.33
N LEU A 135 -11.05 -7.91 -16.32
CA LEU A 135 -11.54 -7.20 -17.52
C LEU A 135 -10.48 -6.22 -18.04
N PHE A 136 -10.67 -5.68 -19.24
CA PHE A 136 -9.85 -4.56 -19.70
C PHE A 136 -10.30 -3.27 -19.00
N HIS A 137 -9.43 -2.71 -18.18
CA HIS A 137 -9.74 -1.56 -17.33
C HIS A 137 -8.49 -0.69 -17.11
N THR A 138 -8.68 0.62 -16.91
CA THR A 138 -7.59 1.59 -16.78
C THR A 138 -6.77 1.43 -15.50
N SER A 139 -7.31 0.72 -14.50
CA SER A 139 -6.62 0.46 -13.22
C SER A 139 -5.37 -0.42 -13.34
N TYR A 140 -5.12 -1.04 -14.50
CA TYR A 140 -3.97 -1.93 -14.72
C TYR A 140 -2.81 -1.26 -15.48
N LEU A 141 -2.92 0.06 -15.70
CA LEU A 141 -2.16 0.92 -16.62
C LEU A 141 -2.48 0.72 -18.11
#